data_AF-A0A7S0CUE4-F1
#
_entry.id   AF-A0A7S0CUE4-F1
#
_cell.length_a   1.000
_cell.length_b   1.000
_cell.length_c   1.000
_cell.angle_alpha   90.00
_cell.angle_beta   90.00
_cell.angle_gamma   90.00
#
_symmetry.space_group_name_H-M   'P 1'
#
loop_
_entity.id
_entity.type
_entity.pdbx_description
1 polymer ?
#
loop_
_entity_poly.entity_id
_entity_poly.type
_entity_poly.pdbx_seq_one_letter_code
_entity_poly.pdbx_strand_id
1 'polypeptide(L)'
;GEDENENGTEARFALGGEGAGGGKRRRGEPATPEDLGASTTEALMAEVQRGGVCDSAHQPLVLLLMAIGPEQLSKVRLGQLTPRAVKTLRVIKAFFGVTFNIQPEPDSGTVFLSTVGAGIRNISRRAT
;
A
#
# COMPACT_ATOMS: atom_id res chain seq x y z
N GLY A 1 1.76 -33.49 -22.56
CA GLY A 1 1.84 -32.03 -22.70
C GLY A 1 0.75 -31.51 -21.81
N GLU A 2 1.09 -30.92 -20.67
CA GLU A 2 1.43 -29.48 -20.60
C GLU A 2 0.12 -28.72 -20.92
N ASP A 3 -0.51 -28.06 -19.96
CA ASP A 3 0.01 -26.79 -19.44
C ASP A 3 -0.45 -26.47 -18.01
N GLU A 4 0.38 -25.64 -17.40
CA GLU A 4 0.52 -25.30 -16.00
C GLU A 4 -0.60 -24.37 -15.50
N ASN A 5 -1.11 -24.67 -14.30
CA ASN A 5 -2.08 -23.84 -13.59
C ASN A 5 -1.34 -22.76 -12.78
N GLU A 6 -0.97 -21.67 -13.43
CA GLU A 6 -0.49 -20.44 -12.78
C GLU A 6 -1.66 -19.49 -12.50
N ASN A 7 -2.42 -19.77 -11.43
CA ASN A 7 -3.44 -18.83 -10.96
C ASN A 7 -2.77 -17.73 -10.10
N GLY A 8 -2.05 -16.83 -10.77
CA GLY A 8 -1.57 -15.59 -10.20
C GLY A 8 -2.72 -14.58 -10.08
N THR A 9 -3.20 -14.37 -8.85
CA THR A 9 -4.19 -13.34 -8.53
C THR A 9 -3.57 -11.95 -8.72
N GLU A 10 -3.47 -11.50 -9.97
CA GLU A 10 -3.23 -10.10 -10.28
C GLU A 10 -4.52 -9.34 -9.99
N ALA A 11 -4.55 -8.66 -8.85
CA ALA A 11 -5.54 -7.65 -8.55
C ALA A 11 -5.41 -6.55 -9.61
N ARG A 12 -6.18 -6.70 -10.69
CA ARG A 12 -6.40 -5.67 -11.69
C ARG A 12 -7.03 -4.49 -10.93
N PHE A 13 -6.26 -3.43 -10.72
CA PHE A 13 -6.81 -2.13 -10.35
C PHE A 13 -7.67 -1.67 -11.53
N ALA A 14 -8.92 -2.11 -11.53
CA ALA A 14 -9.92 -1.67 -12.48
C ALA A 14 -10.26 -0.22 -12.13
N LEU A 15 -9.69 0.72 -12.86
CA LEU A 15 -10.22 2.07 -13.00
C LEU A 15 -11.55 1.95 -13.75
N GLY A 16 -12.59 1.56 -13.03
CA GLY A 16 -13.93 1.34 -13.53
C GLY A 16 -14.96 1.73 -12.48
N GLY A 17 -14.87 2.96 -11.99
CA GLY A 17 -15.98 3.59 -11.28
C GLY A 17 -17.07 3.92 -12.29
N GLU A 18 -18.20 3.22 -12.22
CA GLU A 18 -19.45 3.65 -12.85
C GLU A 18 -20.04 4.77 -11.99
N GLY A 19 -19.59 6.00 -12.25
CA GLY A 19 -20.24 7.21 -11.79
C GLY A 19 -21.54 7.43 -12.58
N ALA A 20 -22.66 7.54 -11.86
CA ALA A 20 -23.96 7.87 -12.42
C ALA A 20 -23.96 9.33 -12.95
N GLY A 21 -23.57 9.49 -14.22
CA GLY A 21 -23.51 10.76 -14.92
C GLY A 21 -23.39 10.55 -16.42
N GLY A 22 -24.47 10.07 -17.05
CA GLY A 22 -24.78 10.17 -18.48
C GLY A 22 -23.64 10.08 -19.51
N GLY A 23 -23.29 8.86 -19.93
CA GLY A 23 -22.54 8.63 -21.18
C GLY A 23 -21.63 7.42 -21.10
N LYS A 24 -21.98 6.32 -21.78
CA LYS A 24 -21.15 5.11 -21.87
C LYS A 24 -19.87 5.45 -22.64
N ARG A 25 -18.78 5.79 -21.94
CA ARG A 25 -17.48 6.16 -22.56
C ARG A 25 -17.05 5.10 -23.57
N ARG A 26 -16.79 5.51 -24.81
CA ARG A 26 -16.20 4.62 -25.83
C ARG A 26 -14.73 4.43 -25.51
N ARG A 27 -14.26 3.18 -25.53
CA ARG A 27 -12.86 2.83 -25.31
C ARG A 27 -11.99 3.54 -26.35
N GLY A 28 -11.21 4.54 -25.93
CA GLY A 28 -10.30 5.33 -26.77
C GLY A 28 -10.59 6.83 -26.86
N GLU A 29 -11.67 7.32 -26.25
CA GLU A 29 -11.97 8.76 -26.20
C GLU A 29 -11.20 9.44 -25.03
N PRO A 30 -10.56 10.61 -25.24
CA PRO A 30 -9.86 11.31 -24.17
C PRO A 30 -10.86 11.75 -23.09
N ALA A 31 -10.51 11.48 -21.83
CA ALA A 31 -11.34 11.88 -20.70
C ALA A 31 -11.47 13.40 -20.63
N THR A 32 -12.69 13.89 -20.42
CA THR A 32 -12.95 15.31 -20.16
C THR A 32 -12.39 15.69 -18.79
N PRO A 33 -12.11 16.98 -18.53
CA PRO A 33 -11.68 17.43 -17.21
C PRO A 33 -12.71 17.12 -16.12
N GLU A 34 -14.01 17.13 -16.44
CA GLU A 34 -15.09 16.75 -15.53
C GLU A 34 -15.04 15.26 -15.15
N ASP A 35 -14.83 14.37 -16.13
CA ASP A 35 -14.68 12.93 -15.90
C ASP A 35 -13.43 12.60 -15.07
N LEU A 36 -12.32 13.31 -15.34
CA LEU A 36 -11.10 13.20 -14.55
C LEU A 36 -11.34 13.67 -13.11
N GLY A 37 -12.07 14.77 -12.91
CA GLY A 37 -12.44 15.26 -11.59
C GLY A 37 -13.29 14.25 -10.81
N ALA A 38 -14.30 13.67 -11.45
CA ALA A 38 -15.16 12.65 -10.84
C ALA A 38 -14.35 11.41 -10.43
N SER A 39 -13.61 10.82 -11.37
CA SER A 39 -12.80 9.61 -11.11
C SER A 39 -11.69 9.83 -10.07
N THR A 40 -11.07 11.02 -10.04
CA THR A 40 -10.06 11.36 -9.03
C THR A 40 -10.69 11.48 -7.65
N THR A 41 -11.89 12.07 -7.56
CA THR A 41 -12.62 12.21 -6.29
C THR A 41 -13.05 10.84 -5.77
N GLU A 42 -13.55 9.96 -6.65
CA GLU A 42 -13.89 8.58 -6.29
C GLU A 42 -12.67 7.81 -5.76
N ALA A 43 -11.53 7.91 -6.46
CA ALA A 43 -10.29 7.27 -6.02
C ALA A 43 -9.81 7.80 -4.66
N LEU A 44 -9.89 9.11 -4.43
CA LEU A 44 -9.54 9.73 -3.17
C LEU A 44 -10.45 9.25 -2.03
N MET A 45 -11.77 9.25 -2.25
CA MET A 45 -12.73 8.80 -1.24
C MET A 45 -12.55 7.32 -0.90
N ALA A 46 -12.21 6.49 -1.89
CA ALA A 46 -11.88 5.08 -1.68
C ALA A 46 -10.65 4.90 -0.77
N GLU A 47 -9.59 5.71 -0.94
CA GLU A 47 -8.41 5.66 -0.05
C GLU A 47 -8.73 6.18 1.35
N VAL A 48 -9.53 7.25 1.49
CA VAL A 48 -9.98 7.74 2.80
C VAL A 48 -10.82 6.68 3.52
N GLN A 49 -11.71 5.99 2.82
CA GLN A 49 -12.54 4.92 3.39
C GLN A 49 -11.71 3.70 3.81
N ARG A 50 -10.63 3.39 3.07
CA ARG A 50 -9.69 2.29 3.42
C ARG A 50 -8.98 2.54 4.76
N GLY A 51 -8.81 3.81 5.13
CA GLY A 51 -8.29 4.23 6.42
C GLY A 51 -6.81 3.90 6.66
N GLY A 52 -6.34 4.22 7.87
CA GLY A 52 -4.93 4.15 8.24
C GLY A 52 -4.19 5.47 8.06
N VAL A 53 -2.91 5.49 8.43
CA VAL A 53 -2.08 6.72 8.39
C VAL A 53 -1.50 7.02 7.01
N CYS A 54 -1.48 6.03 6.11
CA CYS A 54 -0.95 6.17 4.75
C CYS A 54 -1.86 5.44 3.76
N ASP A 55 -1.87 5.95 2.53
CA ASP A 55 -2.57 5.36 1.39
C ASP A 55 -1.98 3.99 0.98
N SER A 56 -2.66 3.32 0.07
CA SER A 56 -2.26 2.02 -0.46
C SER A 56 -0.90 2.04 -1.19
N ALA A 57 -0.54 3.16 -1.81
CA ALA A 57 0.69 3.31 -2.60
C ALA A 57 1.96 3.50 -1.75
N HIS A 58 1.86 4.22 -0.63
CA HIS A 58 3.01 4.54 0.23
C HIS A 58 3.21 3.55 1.39
N GLN A 59 2.34 2.56 1.58
CA GLN A 59 2.55 1.49 2.58
C GLN A 59 3.97 0.87 2.52
N PRO A 60 4.51 0.48 1.34
CA PRO A 60 5.85 -0.12 1.26
C PRO A 60 6.96 0.79 1.78
N LEU A 61 6.84 2.10 1.53
CA LEU A 61 7.82 3.08 1.96
C LEU A 61 7.86 3.19 3.48
N VAL A 62 6.69 3.28 4.11
CA VAL A 62 6.56 3.36 5.57
C VAL A 62 7.14 2.12 6.24
N LEU A 63 6.84 0.93 5.72
CA LEU A 63 7.38 -0.33 6.24
C LEU A 63 8.90 -0.37 6.14
N LEU A 64 9.47 0.07 5.02
CA LEU A 64 10.91 0.14 4.85
C LEU A 64 11.55 1.13 5.84
N LEU A 65 10.97 2.32 6.00
CA LEU A 65 11.47 3.34 6.93
C LEU A 65 11.42 2.87 8.38
N MET A 66 10.36 2.16 8.79
CA MET A 66 10.29 1.54 10.12
C MET A 66 11.35 0.47 10.30
N ALA A 67 11.65 -0.32 9.26
CA ALA A 67 12.63 -1.39 9.33
C ALA A 67 14.07 -0.88 9.44
N ILE A 68 14.44 0.21 8.76
CA ILE A 68 15.79 0.80 8.85
C ILE A 68 15.95 1.75 10.04
N GLY A 69 14.86 2.08 10.74
CA GLY A 69 14.84 2.98 11.88
C GLY A 69 15.65 2.50 13.08
N PRO A 70 15.69 3.27 14.17
CA PRO A 70 16.40 2.88 15.39
C PRO A 70 15.89 1.55 15.96
N GLU A 71 16.71 0.88 16.78
CA GLU A 71 16.37 -0.36 17.50
C GLU A 71 15.37 -0.10 18.64
N GLN A 72 14.22 0.48 18.30
CA GLN A 72 13.14 0.81 19.20
C GLN A 72 11.82 0.31 18.63
N LEU A 73 10.90 -0.07 19.51
CA LEU A 73 9.58 -0.53 19.12
C LEU A 73 8.82 0.62 18.44
N SER A 74 8.52 0.42 17.16
CA SER A 74 7.74 1.34 16.34
C SER A 74 6.40 0.68 16.01
N LYS A 75 5.32 1.44 16.11
CA LYS A 75 3.95 0.98 15.79
C LYS A 75 3.31 1.91 14.78
N VAL A 76 2.58 1.34 13.81
CA VAL A 76 1.85 2.09 12.79
C VAL A 76 0.49 1.45 12.55
N ARG A 77 -0.50 2.28 12.22
CA ARG A 77 -1.83 1.83 11.81
C ARG A 77 -1.97 2.02 10.31
N LEU A 78 -2.15 0.94 9.56
CA LEU A 78 -2.38 0.95 8.12
C LEU A 78 -3.80 0.46 7.82
N GLY A 79 -4.34 0.82 6.66
CA GLY A 79 -5.50 0.15 6.11
C GLY A 79 -5.18 -1.29 5.69
N GLN A 80 -6.08 -1.92 4.93
CA GLN A 80 -5.85 -3.26 4.40
C GLN A 80 -4.50 -3.35 3.66
N LEU A 81 -3.71 -4.37 3.96
CA LEU A 81 -2.39 -4.59 3.36
C LEU A 81 -2.50 -4.86 1.86
N THR A 82 -1.80 -4.07 1.06
CA THR A 82 -1.71 -4.31 -0.39
C THR A 82 -0.79 -5.49 -0.71
N PRO A 83 -0.97 -6.16 -1.86
CA PRO A 83 -0.04 -7.20 -2.32
C PRO A 83 1.42 -6.69 -2.42
N ARG A 84 1.59 -5.40 -2.77
CA ARG A 84 2.89 -4.74 -2.81
C ARG A 84 3.51 -4.64 -1.42
N ALA A 85 2.75 -4.21 -0.43
CA ALA A 85 3.22 -4.14 0.96
C ALA A 85 3.65 -5.52 1.49
N VAL A 86 2.88 -6.57 1.20
CA VAL A 86 3.23 -7.96 1.61
C VAL A 86 4.53 -8.42 0.96
N LYS A 87 4.74 -8.15 -0.34
CA LYS A 87 6.02 -8.44 -1.01
C LYS A 87 7.17 -7.68 -0.34
N THR A 88 6.98 -6.41 0.00
CA THR A 88 7.98 -5.58 0.69
C THR A 88 8.32 -6.14 2.07
N LEU A 89 7.35 -6.64 2.85
CA LEU A 89 7.63 -7.29 4.14
C LEU A 89 8.55 -8.51 3.99
N ARG A 90 8.36 -9.31 2.94
CA ARG A 90 9.24 -10.48 2.66
C ARG A 90 10.66 -10.04 2.32
N VAL A 91 10.79 -9.00 1.49
CA VAL A 91 12.10 -8.41 1.13
C VAL A 91 12.77 -7.86 2.38
N ILE A 92 12.07 -7.11 3.22
CA ILE A 92 12.62 -6.55 4.46
C ILE A 92 13.13 -7.67 5.38
N LYS A 93 12.36 -8.74 5.55
CA LYS A 93 12.80 -9.89 6.36
C LYS A 93 14.06 -10.54 5.79
N ALA A 94 14.16 -10.67 4.47
CA ALA A 94 15.33 -11.28 3.82
C ALA A 94 16.60 -10.41 3.89
N PHE A 95 16.47 -9.09 3.75
CA PHE A 95 17.61 -8.18 3.72
C PHE A 95 18.04 -7.67 5.10
N PHE A 96 17.08 -7.31 5.96
CA PHE A 96 17.35 -6.70 7.26
C PHE A 96 17.15 -7.65 8.45
N GLY A 97 16.53 -8.82 8.24
CA GLY A 97 16.18 -9.74 9.35
C GLY A 97 15.04 -9.24 10.24
N VAL A 98 14.45 -8.08 9.92
CA VAL A 98 13.38 -7.45 10.70
C VAL A 98 12.04 -8.12 10.42
N THR A 99 11.28 -8.42 11.47
CA THR A 99 9.95 -9.04 11.38
C THR A 99 8.88 -8.12 11.96
N PHE A 100 7.76 -8.01 11.26
CA PHE A 100 6.61 -7.21 11.68
C PHE A 100 5.57 -8.10 12.37
N ASN A 101 5.10 -7.65 13.52
CA ASN A 101 3.91 -8.18 14.18
C ASN A 101 2.67 -7.50 13.61
N ILE A 102 1.69 -8.28 13.14
CA ILE A 102 0.49 -7.80 12.45
C ILE A 102 -0.73 -8.12 13.33
N GLN A 103 -1.43 -7.08 13.77
CA GLN A 103 -2.61 -7.17 14.63
C GLN A 103 -3.80 -6.51 13.93
N PRO A 104 -4.77 -7.29 13.39
CA PRO A 104 -5.95 -6.73 12.76
C PRO A 104 -6.91 -6.12 13.79
N GLU A 105 -7.51 -4.98 13.47
CA GLU A 105 -8.59 -4.34 14.24
C GLU A 105 -9.90 -4.49 13.45
N PRO A 106 -10.77 -5.45 13.81
CA PRO A 106 -11.94 -5.79 13.01
C PRO A 106 -12.99 -4.67 12.95
N ASP A 107 -13.09 -3.83 13.98
CA ASP A 107 -14.11 -2.77 14.06
C ASP A 107 -13.89 -1.65 13.05
N SER A 108 -12.64 -1.41 12.67
CA SER A 108 -12.26 -0.31 11.78
C SER A 108 -11.81 -0.78 10.40
N GLY A 109 -11.64 -2.09 10.19
CA GLY A 109 -11.05 -2.65 8.97
C GLY A 109 -9.58 -2.28 8.77
N THR A 110 -8.90 -1.79 9.81
CA THR A 110 -7.48 -1.40 9.77
C THR A 110 -6.60 -2.43 10.48
N VAL A 111 -5.28 -2.29 10.32
CA VAL A 111 -4.29 -3.22 10.83
C VAL A 111 -3.19 -2.45 11.55
N PHE A 112 -2.89 -2.85 12.78
CA PHE A 112 -1.71 -2.39 13.50
C PHE A 112 -0.50 -3.24 13.12
N LEU A 113 0.57 -2.58 12.70
CA LEU A 113 1.86 -3.21 12.51
C LEU A 113 2.86 -2.67 13.53
N SER A 114 3.58 -3.58 14.16
CA SER A 114 4.64 -3.26 15.12
C SER A 114 5.94 -3.92 14.70
N THR A 115 7.06 -3.21 14.81
CA THR A 115 8.39 -3.76 14.53
C THR A 115 9.45 -3.11 15.40
N VAL A 116 10.60 -3.74 15.54
CA VAL A 116 11.84 -3.13 16.04
C VAL A 116 12.74 -2.87 14.83
N GLY A 117 13.25 -1.64 14.68
CA GLY A 117 14.11 -1.28 13.56
C GLY A 117 15.51 -1.91 13.66
N ALA A 118 16.22 -1.93 12.54
CA ALA A 118 17.57 -2.50 12.40
C ALA A 118 18.71 -1.57 12.87
N GLY A 119 18.40 -0.36 13.35
CA GLY A 119 19.39 0.56 13.90
C GLY A 119 20.30 1.22 12.86
N ILE A 120 19.94 1.21 11.58
CA ILE A 120 20.82 1.66 10.51
C ILE A 120 20.97 3.18 10.58
N ARG A 121 22.22 3.63 10.75
CA ARG A 121 22.57 5.04 10.74
C ARG A 121 23.12 5.44 9.38
N ASN A 122 22.85 6.68 8.98
CA ASN A 122 23.41 7.23 7.76
C ASN A 122 24.93 7.38 7.90
N ILE A 123 25.68 6.51 7.22
CA ILE A 123 27.15 6.47 7.22
C ILE A 123 27.80 7.64 6.46
N SER A 124 27.05 8.30 5.57
CA SER A 124 27.55 9.45 4.78
C SER A 124 27.51 10.76 5.57
N ARG A 125 26.80 10.80 6.70
CA ARG A 125 26.77 11.97 7.57
C ARG A 125 28.04 11.99 8.43
N ARG A 126 28.92 12.98 8.23
CA ARG A 126 30.04 13.24 9.14
C ARG A 126 29.49 13.54 10.54
N ALA A 127 29.99 12.82 11.53
CA ALA A 127 29.81 13.18 12.93
C ALA A 127 30.69 14.41 13.19
N THR A 128 30.06 15.56 13.40
CA THR A 128 30.72 16.76 13.92
C THR A 128 30.81 16.68 15.42
#